data_AF-A0A7V3FVD2-F1
#
_entry.id   AF-A0A7V3FVD2-F1
#
_cell.length_a   1.000
_cell.length_b   1.000
_cell.length_c   1.000
_cell.angle_alpha   90.00
_cell.angle_beta   90.00
_cell.angle_gamma   90.00
#
_symmetry.space_group_name_H-M   'P 1'
#
loop_
_entity.id
_entity.type
_entity.pdbx_description
1 polymer ?
#
loop_
_entity_poly.entity_id
_entity_poly.type
_entity_poly.pdbx_seq_one_letter_code
_entity_poly.pdbx_strand_id
1 'polypeptide(L)'
;MKSIFLFLLIFISFNLIAKTYKGAEYRTKEAFLYGRFEARFKACGKEGTLSTMFTYFDGSEIDPWSMSKWNEIDIEILGRYNNDVQFNTITPSQSNHVRHNYVNFNPATDYHTYSIEWTPEYVAWLIDGVEVYRQTEDFVKTLIHAQKFMFNVWISTYPNWVGVWNEQILPAYTYYDWAAYYSYTPGKGNYGTNNNFTLAWKDEFDSFDSNRWEKATHTFDGNNCDFVEENIVFKDGKMILCLTTENELGSNDNKAPTIISVQALDENKIRILFSEEVDKQSVESASKYNIVGYPPVKKAILQNDQRTVYLEIEKLDLKNLPTIIFNSGIKDVFGNSTSLLARSVLPFPIFKFPLKINIGGNSFNDFIQDREFKTDTSSYGFMEGSKASIKDNIVGSNDDYIFQTEINGLAKYIVKLPNGKYRVKLLFSENYFTEPNKRIFDVYIQGKKLISALDIYKEVGSKTALEKVFENVEV
;
A
#
# COMPACT_ATOMS: atom_id res chain seq x y z
N MET A 1 27.40 64.54 14.21
CA MET A 1 26.27 63.91 13.51
C MET A 1 26.64 62.46 13.20
N LYS A 2 26.10 61.49 13.95
CA LYS A 2 26.19 60.07 13.60
C LYS A 2 24.80 59.64 13.17
N SER A 3 24.64 59.33 11.88
CA SER A 3 23.39 58.83 11.31
C SER A 3 23.15 57.39 11.79
N ILE A 4 22.00 57.17 12.42
CA ILE A 4 21.50 55.83 12.79
C ILE A 4 20.79 55.29 11.56
N PHE A 5 21.33 54.23 10.96
CA PHE A 5 20.63 53.44 9.95
C PHE A 5 19.68 52.47 10.67
N LEU A 6 18.38 52.68 10.52
CA LEU A 6 17.34 51.77 10.97
C LEU A 6 17.22 50.64 9.93
N PHE A 7 17.71 49.44 10.24
CA PHE A 7 17.46 48.26 9.43
C PHE A 7 16.01 47.79 9.66
N LEU A 8 15.15 48.02 8.68
CA LEU A 8 13.80 47.47 8.64
C LEU A 8 13.91 45.99 8.20
N LEU A 9 13.83 45.07 9.16
CA LEU A 9 13.68 43.64 8.88
C LEU A 9 12.27 43.39 8.31
N ILE A 10 12.19 43.26 6.99
CA ILE A 10 11.00 42.77 6.31
C ILE A 10 10.93 41.27 6.58
N PHE A 11 10.07 40.86 7.52
CA PHE A 11 9.67 39.47 7.67
C PHE A 11 8.84 39.10 6.44
N ILE A 12 9.42 38.35 5.52
CA ILE A 12 8.66 37.63 4.50
C ILE A 12 8.00 36.45 5.24
N SER A 13 6.75 36.63 5.65
CA SER A 13 5.93 35.53 6.17
C SER A 13 5.60 34.60 5.00
N PHE A 14 6.32 33.51 4.86
CA PHE A 14 5.83 32.36 4.11
C PHE A 14 4.59 31.85 4.83
N ASN A 15 3.44 31.86 4.15
CA ASN A 15 2.25 31.18 4.65
C ASN A 15 2.54 29.68 4.62
N LEU A 16 2.94 29.12 5.75
CA LEU A 16 2.87 27.68 5.97
C LEU A 16 1.39 27.32 6.04
N ILE A 17 0.86 26.80 4.93
CA ILE A 17 -0.52 26.32 4.89
C ILE A 17 -0.49 24.93 5.48
N ALA A 18 -1.08 24.78 6.66
CA ALA A 18 -1.30 23.46 7.25
C ALA A 18 -2.09 22.58 6.28
N LYS A 19 -1.64 21.33 6.11
CA LYS A 19 -2.32 20.35 5.27
C LYS A 19 -3.63 19.92 5.93
N THR A 20 -4.62 19.60 5.11
CA THR A 20 -5.98 19.24 5.54
C THR A 20 -6.01 17.99 6.42
N TYR A 21 -5.18 17.00 6.07
CA TYR A 21 -5.13 15.72 6.77
C TYR A 21 -4.02 15.71 7.80
N LYS A 22 -4.20 14.91 8.85
CA LYS A 22 -3.26 14.80 9.97
C LYS A 22 -2.85 13.34 10.12
N GLY A 23 -1.55 13.08 10.03
CA GLY A 23 -0.95 11.77 10.22
C GLY A 23 -0.15 11.73 11.52
N ALA A 24 0.70 10.72 11.66
CA ALA A 24 1.58 10.59 12.80
C ALA A 24 2.91 9.95 12.41
N GLU A 25 3.99 10.41 13.04
CA GLU A 25 5.30 9.76 13.03
C GLU A 25 5.87 9.71 14.45
N TYR A 26 6.33 8.51 14.84
CA TYR A 26 6.95 8.22 16.11
C TYR A 26 8.35 7.66 15.89
N ARG A 27 9.36 8.24 16.54
CA ARG A 27 10.77 7.98 16.19
C ARG A 27 11.68 8.02 17.41
N THR A 28 12.75 7.24 17.41
CA THR A 28 13.72 7.25 18.49
C THR A 28 14.48 8.58 18.54
N LYS A 29 14.83 9.03 19.75
CA LYS A 29 15.75 10.17 19.94
C LYS A 29 17.19 9.78 19.57
N GLU A 30 17.60 8.57 19.96
CA GLU A 30 18.89 7.99 19.62
C GLU A 30 18.88 7.42 18.19
N ALA A 31 20.04 7.47 17.53
CA ALA A 31 20.30 6.81 16.25
C ALA A 31 21.29 5.66 16.44
N PHE A 32 21.10 4.58 15.69
CA PHE A 32 21.84 3.34 15.84
C PHE A 32 22.61 3.02 14.55
N LEU A 33 23.87 2.63 14.67
CA LEU A 33 24.65 2.13 13.55
C LEU A 33 24.60 0.60 13.56
N TYR A 34 23.93 0.03 12.55
CA TYR A 34 23.61 -1.41 12.45
C TYR A 34 22.69 -1.92 13.56
N GLY A 35 22.19 -3.14 13.41
CA GLY A 35 21.39 -3.81 14.43
C GLY A 35 20.23 -4.60 13.86
N ARG A 36 19.42 -5.14 14.75
CA ARG A 36 18.13 -5.74 14.41
C ARG A 36 17.02 -4.88 15.02
N PHE A 37 16.09 -4.49 14.18
CA PHE A 37 14.92 -3.69 14.53
C PHE A 37 13.70 -4.56 14.35
N GLU A 38 12.83 -4.62 15.34
CA GLU A 38 11.61 -5.42 15.29
C GLU A 38 10.43 -4.57 15.73
N ALA A 39 9.29 -4.74 15.06
CA ALA A 39 8.01 -4.26 15.57
C ALA A 39 6.91 -5.25 15.24
N ARG A 40 5.98 -5.44 16.18
CA ARG A 40 4.75 -6.18 15.95
C ARG A 40 3.62 -5.21 15.70
N PHE A 41 3.08 -5.18 14.49
CA PHE A 41 2.05 -4.22 14.14
C PHE A 41 1.04 -4.74 13.13
N LYS A 42 -0.11 -4.06 13.07
CA LYS A 42 -1.21 -4.28 12.12
C LYS A 42 -1.47 -2.97 11.37
N ALA A 43 -1.37 -3.03 10.05
CA ALA A 43 -1.55 -1.88 9.17
C ALA A 43 -3.01 -1.39 9.12
N CYS A 44 -3.23 -0.16 8.66
CA CYS A 44 -4.59 0.38 8.54
C CYS A 44 -5.35 -0.13 7.30
N GLY A 45 -4.64 -0.58 6.25
CA GLY A 45 -5.23 -1.28 5.10
C GLY A 45 -6.23 -0.48 4.28
N LYS A 46 -6.07 0.85 4.19
CA LYS A 46 -6.97 1.70 3.40
C LYS A 46 -6.24 2.27 2.18
N GLU A 47 -6.80 2.09 0.99
CA GLU A 47 -6.18 2.55 -0.27
C GLU A 47 -5.78 4.04 -0.21
N GLY A 48 -4.59 4.37 -0.72
CA GLY A 48 -4.00 5.71 -0.64
C GLY A 48 -3.16 6.00 0.62
N THR A 49 -3.12 5.08 1.58
CA THR A 49 -2.38 5.23 2.84
C THR A 49 -1.15 4.32 2.91
N LEU A 50 -0.20 4.69 3.79
CA LEU A 50 0.93 3.86 4.18
C LEU A 50 0.94 3.62 5.69
N SER A 51 1.29 2.41 6.09
CA SER A 51 1.68 2.04 7.46
C SER A 51 3.11 1.52 7.43
N THR A 52 4.03 2.08 8.22
CA THR A 52 5.46 1.83 8.03
C THR A 52 6.23 1.44 9.29
N MET A 53 7.33 0.73 9.08
CA MET A 53 8.42 0.55 10.04
C MET A 53 9.71 0.75 9.27
N PHE A 54 10.55 1.70 9.68
CA PHE A 54 11.75 2.02 8.92
C PHE A 54 12.89 2.54 9.81
N THR A 55 14.10 2.53 9.28
CA THR A 55 15.23 3.25 9.86
C THR A 55 15.64 4.38 8.95
N TYR A 56 15.99 5.54 9.48
CA TYR A 56 16.39 6.70 8.68
C TYR A 56 17.52 7.51 9.32
N PHE A 57 18.53 7.86 8.52
CA PHE A 57 19.53 8.85 8.90
C PHE A 57 18.91 10.25 8.80
N ASP A 58 18.70 10.93 9.93
CA ASP A 58 17.98 12.22 9.97
C ASP A 58 18.83 13.46 9.64
N GLY A 59 20.09 13.24 9.26
CA GLY A 59 20.99 14.25 8.72
C GLY A 59 22.09 14.66 9.68
N SER A 60 22.77 15.73 9.31
CA SER A 60 23.79 16.38 10.13
C SER A 60 23.63 17.89 10.05
N GLU A 61 24.35 18.64 10.87
CA GLU A 61 24.31 20.12 10.83
C GLU A 61 24.58 20.69 9.43
N ILE A 62 25.38 20.00 8.61
CA ILE A 62 25.78 20.43 7.26
C ILE A 62 25.03 19.69 6.13
N ASP A 63 24.19 18.71 6.45
CA ASP A 63 23.32 17.98 5.51
C ASP A 63 22.00 17.64 6.23
N PRO A 64 21.19 18.67 6.57
CA PRO A 64 19.94 18.46 7.27
C PRO A 64 19.00 17.63 6.39
N TRP A 65 18.34 16.63 6.97
CA TRP A 65 17.47 15.70 6.24
C TRP A 65 18.20 14.86 5.18
N SER A 66 19.52 14.66 5.32
CA SER A 66 20.30 13.65 4.58
C SER A 66 20.16 13.65 3.07
N MET A 67 19.94 14.82 2.46
CA MET A 67 19.68 14.90 1.01
C MET A 67 20.83 14.30 0.18
N SER A 68 22.08 14.48 0.63
CA SER A 68 23.25 13.96 -0.08
C SER A 68 23.70 12.58 0.41
N LYS A 69 23.51 12.28 1.70
CA LYS A 69 23.99 11.07 2.37
C LYS A 69 22.88 10.12 2.79
N TRP A 70 21.81 10.06 2.00
CA TRP A 70 20.61 9.28 2.31
C TRP A 70 20.93 7.83 2.68
N ASN A 71 20.48 7.41 3.86
CA ASN A 71 20.54 6.03 4.35
C ASN A 71 19.19 5.75 5.02
N GLU A 72 18.42 4.88 4.40
CA GLU A 72 17.09 4.49 4.88
C GLU A 72 16.83 3.01 4.57
N ILE A 73 16.09 2.34 5.44
CA ILE A 73 15.68 0.95 5.28
C ILE A 73 14.23 0.80 5.68
N ASP A 74 13.40 0.35 4.75
CA ASP A 74 11.95 0.46 4.83
C ASP A 74 11.25 -0.89 4.90
N ILE A 75 10.16 -0.91 5.67
CA ILE A 75 9.04 -1.82 5.56
C ILE A 75 7.79 -0.95 5.41
N GLU A 76 7.16 -1.01 4.25
CA GLU A 76 6.00 -0.20 3.90
C GLU A 76 4.83 -1.09 3.52
N ILE A 77 3.73 -0.96 4.24
CA ILE A 77 2.48 -1.64 3.92
C ILE A 77 1.55 -0.63 3.28
N LEU A 78 1.40 -0.77 1.97
CA LEU A 78 0.55 0.07 1.14
C LEU A 78 -0.91 -0.39 1.30
N GLY A 79 -1.80 0.50 1.73
CA GLY A 79 -3.18 0.15 2.02
C GLY A 79 -4.02 -0.29 0.80
N ARG A 80 -3.47 -0.20 -0.43
CA ARG A 80 -4.11 -0.72 -1.66
C ARG A 80 -3.98 -2.24 -1.82
N TYR A 81 -3.03 -2.86 -1.13
CA TYR A 81 -2.75 -4.29 -1.25
C TYR A 81 -3.21 -5.01 0.03
N ASN A 82 -3.71 -6.23 -0.16
CA ASN A 82 -4.16 -7.09 0.95
C ASN A 82 -3.24 -8.29 1.17
N ASN A 83 -2.10 -8.35 0.47
CA ASN A 83 -1.24 -9.52 0.42
C ASN A 83 0.21 -9.16 0.00
N ASP A 84 0.65 -7.94 0.28
CA ASP A 84 1.94 -7.40 -0.13
C ASP A 84 2.57 -6.61 1.00
N VAL A 85 3.89 -6.70 1.08
CA VAL A 85 4.73 -5.88 1.95
C VAL A 85 5.88 -5.37 1.08
N GLN A 86 6.04 -4.05 1.03
CA GLN A 86 7.12 -3.41 0.27
C GLN A 86 8.35 -3.27 1.18
N PHE A 87 9.51 -3.67 0.65
CA PHE A 87 10.82 -3.43 1.24
C PHE A 87 11.59 -2.46 0.37
N ASN A 88 12.43 -1.63 0.98
CA ASN A 88 13.31 -0.74 0.26
C ASN A 88 14.57 -0.46 1.08
N THR A 89 15.68 -0.23 0.37
CA THR A 89 16.82 0.49 0.93
C THR A 89 17.03 1.71 0.07
N ILE A 90 17.08 2.88 0.70
CA ILE A 90 17.38 4.12 -0.01
C ILE A 90 18.80 4.53 0.36
N THR A 91 19.67 4.55 -0.65
CA THR A 91 21.11 4.82 -0.49
C THR A 91 21.45 6.23 -0.99
N PRO A 92 22.72 6.70 -0.89
CA PRO A 92 23.09 8.04 -1.30
C PRO A 92 22.59 8.40 -2.70
N SER A 93 22.28 9.70 -2.88
CA SER A 93 21.54 10.21 -4.05
C SER A 93 20.10 9.70 -4.19
N GLN A 94 19.47 9.25 -3.09
CA GLN A 94 18.09 8.76 -3.05
C GLN A 94 17.83 7.60 -4.03
N SER A 95 18.80 6.70 -4.13
CA SER A 95 18.68 5.53 -5.02
C SER A 95 17.82 4.46 -4.36
N ASN A 96 16.73 4.08 -5.02
CA ASN A 96 15.74 3.13 -4.52
C ASN A 96 16.06 1.69 -4.95
N HIS A 97 15.78 0.72 -4.08
CA HIS A 97 16.00 -0.71 -4.29
C HIS A 97 14.77 -1.52 -3.86
N VAL A 98 13.62 -1.12 -4.42
CA VAL A 98 12.29 -1.61 -4.04
C VAL A 98 12.11 -3.10 -4.32
N ARG A 99 11.48 -3.80 -3.37
CA ARG A 99 11.01 -5.18 -3.52
C ARG A 99 9.59 -5.32 -2.99
N HIS A 100 8.67 -5.77 -3.84
CA HIS A 100 7.38 -6.31 -3.38
C HIS A 100 7.56 -7.75 -2.90
N ASN A 101 7.09 -8.04 -1.70
CA ASN A 101 7.08 -9.37 -1.12
C ASN A 101 5.64 -9.82 -0.86
N TYR A 102 5.13 -10.67 -1.76
CA TYR A 102 3.80 -11.23 -1.60
C TYR A 102 3.71 -12.19 -0.43
N VAL A 103 2.71 -11.98 0.41
CA VAL A 103 2.42 -12.78 1.60
C VAL A 103 1.08 -13.51 1.45
N ASN A 104 0.87 -14.55 2.27
CA ASN A 104 -0.35 -15.36 2.27
C ASN A 104 -1.37 -14.94 3.35
N PHE A 105 -1.14 -13.79 3.98
CA PHE A 105 -2.00 -13.17 4.98
C PHE A 105 -2.33 -11.73 4.55
N ASN A 106 -3.26 -11.08 5.24
CA ASN A 106 -3.54 -9.66 5.06
C ASN A 106 -2.91 -8.84 6.19
N PRO A 107 -1.90 -8.00 5.90
CA PRO A 107 -1.23 -7.18 6.92
C PRO A 107 -2.14 -6.19 7.67
N ALA A 108 -3.35 -5.94 7.16
CA ALA A 108 -4.34 -5.07 7.78
C ALA A 108 -5.36 -5.79 8.68
N THR A 109 -5.48 -7.12 8.59
CA THR A 109 -6.43 -7.88 9.44
C THR A 109 -5.77 -8.48 10.67
N ASP A 110 -4.48 -8.79 10.60
CA ASP A 110 -3.76 -9.51 11.65
C ASP A 110 -2.43 -8.83 12.01
N TYR A 111 -1.98 -9.05 13.25
CA TYR A 111 -0.68 -8.57 13.72
C TYR A 111 0.43 -9.53 13.31
N HIS A 112 1.48 -8.98 12.72
CA HIS A 112 2.69 -9.71 12.36
C HIS A 112 3.91 -9.02 12.95
N THR A 113 4.96 -9.80 13.17
CA THR A 113 6.26 -9.27 13.58
C THR A 113 7.11 -9.02 12.35
N TYR A 114 7.43 -7.77 12.08
CA TYR A 114 8.31 -7.37 11.00
C TYR A 114 9.69 -7.07 11.57
N SER A 115 10.74 -7.44 10.84
CA SER A 115 12.11 -7.22 11.31
C SER A 115 13.03 -6.80 10.19
N ILE A 116 13.94 -5.88 10.52
CA ILE A 116 15.09 -5.50 9.70
C ILE A 116 16.33 -5.97 10.45
N GLU A 117 17.17 -6.78 9.81
CA GLU A 117 18.56 -6.98 10.23
C GLU A 117 19.47 -6.20 9.29
N TRP A 118 20.23 -5.26 9.83
CA TRP A 118 21.16 -4.44 9.09
C TRP A 118 22.56 -4.60 9.66
N THR A 119 23.49 -4.98 8.79
CA THR A 119 24.91 -5.17 9.08
C THR A 119 25.75 -4.50 7.99
N PRO A 120 27.09 -4.40 8.14
CA PRO A 120 27.95 -3.91 7.07
C PRO A 120 27.87 -4.71 5.75
N GLU A 121 27.44 -5.98 5.82
CA GLU A 121 27.49 -6.91 4.68
C GLU A 121 26.12 -7.18 4.06
N TYR A 122 25.04 -6.93 4.79
CA TYR A 122 23.69 -7.24 4.32
C TYR A 122 22.61 -6.42 5.01
N VAL A 123 21.48 -6.28 4.30
CA VAL A 123 20.17 -5.97 4.89
C VAL A 123 19.25 -7.17 4.65
N ALA A 124 18.57 -7.65 5.69
CA ALA A 124 17.61 -8.74 5.58
C ALA A 124 16.29 -8.37 6.25
N TRP A 125 15.19 -8.75 5.61
CA TRP A 125 13.84 -8.56 6.09
C TRP A 125 13.26 -9.89 6.52
N LEU A 126 12.61 -9.88 7.69
CA LEU A 126 11.94 -11.03 8.24
C LEU A 126 10.48 -10.70 8.56
N ILE A 127 9.62 -11.69 8.39
CA ILE A 127 8.22 -11.66 8.81
C ILE A 127 8.00 -12.87 9.71
N ASP A 128 7.50 -12.64 10.92
CA ASP A 128 7.25 -13.66 11.95
C ASP A 128 8.49 -14.54 12.22
N GLY A 129 9.67 -13.91 12.23
CA GLY A 129 10.95 -14.57 12.48
C GLY A 129 11.52 -15.34 11.27
N VAL A 130 10.80 -15.40 10.14
CA VAL A 130 11.28 -16.04 8.91
C VAL A 130 11.86 -14.99 7.97
N GLU A 131 13.10 -15.18 7.54
CA GLU A 131 13.71 -14.36 6.50
C GLU A 131 12.97 -14.55 5.17
N VAL A 132 12.48 -13.44 4.61
CA VAL A 132 11.74 -13.40 3.35
C VAL A 132 12.53 -12.73 2.23
N TYR A 133 13.48 -11.87 2.57
CA TYR A 133 14.30 -11.17 1.59
C TYR A 133 15.63 -10.71 2.17
N ARG A 134 16.66 -10.64 1.33
CA ARG A 134 18.01 -10.19 1.69
C ARG A 134 18.67 -9.51 0.51
N GLN A 135 19.36 -8.41 0.81
CA GLN A 135 20.27 -7.70 -0.08
C GLN A 135 21.70 -7.84 0.43
N THR A 136 22.62 -8.12 -0.48
CA THR A 136 24.08 -8.26 -0.23
C THR A 136 24.91 -7.54 -1.29
N GLU A 137 24.27 -6.73 -2.12
CA GLU A 137 24.88 -5.97 -3.20
C GLU A 137 25.76 -4.84 -2.65
N ASP A 138 26.67 -4.32 -3.47
CA ASP A 138 27.65 -3.31 -3.03
C ASP A 138 27.02 -2.02 -2.50
N PHE A 139 25.80 -1.67 -2.91
CA PHE A 139 25.09 -0.50 -2.37
C PHE A 139 24.81 -0.63 -0.87
N VAL A 140 24.68 -1.85 -0.32
CA VAL A 140 24.47 -2.08 1.12
C VAL A 140 25.64 -1.54 1.93
N LYS A 141 26.86 -1.62 1.40
CA LYS A 141 28.08 -1.10 2.04
C LYS A 141 28.09 0.43 2.15
N THR A 142 27.14 1.12 1.53
CA THR A 142 26.96 2.57 1.64
C THR A 142 25.98 2.98 2.74
N LEU A 143 25.29 2.01 3.37
CA LEU A 143 24.47 2.20 4.56
C LEU A 143 25.37 2.22 5.80
N ILE A 144 26.01 3.37 6.06
CA ILE A 144 27.08 3.54 7.05
C ILE A 144 26.82 4.63 8.08
N HIS A 145 25.70 5.35 7.96
CA HIS A 145 25.30 6.38 8.90
C HIS A 145 24.36 5.82 9.95
N ALA A 146 24.49 6.25 11.21
CA ALA A 146 23.57 5.84 12.26
C ALA A 146 22.15 6.33 11.93
N GLN A 147 21.17 5.45 12.09
CA GLN A 147 19.78 5.69 11.70
C GLN A 147 18.85 5.63 12.93
N LYS A 148 17.89 6.53 13.00
CA LYS A 148 16.79 6.46 13.97
C LYS A 148 15.83 5.36 13.56
N PHE A 149 15.18 4.74 14.55
CA PHE A 149 14.10 3.77 14.32
C PHE A 149 12.75 4.48 14.36
N MET A 150 11.94 4.33 13.31
CA MET A 150 10.77 5.17 13.05
C MET A 150 9.55 4.37 12.60
N PHE A 151 8.38 4.93 12.87
CA PHE A 151 7.07 4.44 12.44
C PHE A 151 6.23 5.62 11.99
N ASN A 152 5.52 5.51 10.87
CA ASN A 152 4.55 6.51 10.49
C ASN A 152 3.30 5.95 9.82
N VAL A 153 2.25 6.78 9.79
CA VAL A 153 1.06 6.60 8.97
C VAL A 153 0.76 7.90 8.24
N TRP A 154 0.63 7.83 6.92
CA TRP A 154 0.48 9.02 6.08
C TRP A 154 -0.19 8.73 4.74
N ILE A 155 -0.45 9.80 3.99
CA ILE A 155 -1.10 9.77 2.68
C ILE A 155 -0.09 10.26 1.64
N SER A 156 0.23 9.43 0.66
CA SER A 156 1.10 9.85 -0.43
C SER A 156 0.33 10.62 -1.50
N THR A 157 0.97 11.59 -2.14
CA THR A 157 0.43 12.28 -3.32
C THR A 157 0.60 11.49 -4.62
N TYR A 158 1.18 10.29 -4.57
CA TYR A 158 1.49 9.45 -5.74
C TYR A 158 0.50 8.29 -5.88
N PRO A 159 -0.66 8.49 -6.53
CA PRO A 159 -1.70 7.45 -6.61
C PRO A 159 -1.23 6.21 -7.37
N ASN A 160 -0.33 6.39 -8.35
CA ASN A 160 0.26 5.27 -9.06
C ASN A 160 0.96 4.30 -8.10
N TRP A 161 1.56 4.78 -7.00
CA TRP A 161 2.18 3.93 -5.98
C TRP A 161 1.16 3.43 -4.93
N VAL A 162 0.49 4.34 -4.21
CA VAL A 162 -0.35 3.98 -3.03
C VAL A 162 -1.82 3.70 -3.33
N GLY A 163 -2.26 3.90 -4.57
CA GLY A 163 -3.66 3.82 -4.97
C GLY A 163 -4.41 5.14 -4.79
N VAL A 164 -5.70 5.13 -5.10
CA VAL A 164 -6.50 6.36 -5.14
C VAL A 164 -6.96 6.79 -3.75
N TRP A 165 -6.61 8.01 -3.37
CA TRP A 165 -7.06 8.62 -2.13
C TRP A 165 -8.58 8.87 -2.11
N ASN A 166 -9.23 8.51 -1.00
CA ASN A 166 -10.63 8.82 -0.71
C ASN A 166 -10.80 9.18 0.77
N GLU A 167 -11.07 10.44 1.08
CA GLU A 167 -11.21 10.91 2.47
C GLU A 167 -12.31 10.22 3.27
N GLN A 168 -13.31 9.60 2.62
CA GLN A 168 -14.38 8.88 3.30
C GLN A 168 -13.86 7.73 4.15
N ILE A 169 -12.64 7.24 3.88
CA ILE A 169 -12.04 6.13 4.62
C ILE A 169 -11.45 6.57 5.97
N LEU A 170 -11.44 7.88 6.27
CA LEU A 170 -10.97 8.40 7.55
C LEU A 170 -12.05 8.28 8.64
N PRO A 171 -11.64 7.99 9.89
CA PRO A 171 -10.26 7.85 10.35
C PRO A 171 -9.62 6.50 9.97
N ALA A 172 -8.29 6.43 9.96
CA ALA A 172 -7.56 5.18 9.72
C ALA A 172 -6.47 4.98 10.80
N TYR A 173 -6.30 3.74 11.26
CA TYR A 173 -5.47 3.44 12.43
C TYR A 173 -4.46 2.33 12.14
N THR A 174 -3.20 2.59 12.46
CA THR A 174 -2.14 1.58 12.49
C THR A 174 -1.82 1.25 13.94
N TYR A 175 -1.83 -0.03 14.29
CA TYR A 175 -1.66 -0.47 15.67
C TYR A 175 -0.32 -1.17 15.86
N TYR A 176 0.49 -0.67 16.78
CA TYR A 176 1.78 -1.25 17.17
C TYR A 176 1.66 -1.83 18.57
N ASP A 177 1.96 -3.12 18.69
CA ASP A 177 1.90 -3.87 19.95
C ASP A 177 3.19 -3.73 20.75
N TRP A 178 4.35 -3.80 20.08
CA TRP A 178 5.64 -3.57 20.70
C TRP A 178 6.70 -3.28 19.65
N ALA A 179 7.83 -2.72 20.09
CA ALA A 179 9.04 -2.56 19.30
C ALA A 179 10.28 -2.99 20.09
N ALA A 180 11.30 -3.52 19.40
CA ALA A 180 12.56 -3.91 20.01
C ALA A 180 13.75 -3.55 19.13
N TYR A 181 14.85 -3.21 19.78
CA TYR A 181 16.14 -3.00 19.14
C TYR A 181 17.19 -3.91 19.76
N TYR A 182 17.98 -4.52 18.90
CA TYR A 182 19.11 -5.37 19.27
C TYR A 182 20.37 -4.80 18.62
N SER A 183 21.40 -4.59 19.43
CA SER A 183 22.68 -4.10 18.93
C SER A 183 23.42 -5.18 18.13
N TYR A 184 24.04 -4.77 17.02
CA TYR A 184 24.92 -5.62 16.24
C TYR A 184 26.20 -5.94 17.03
N THR A 185 26.35 -7.20 17.42
CA THR A 185 27.38 -7.73 18.33
C THR A 185 27.97 -9.03 17.76
N PRO A 186 28.63 -8.97 16.59
CA PRO A 186 29.05 -10.17 15.87
C PRO A 186 29.98 -11.06 16.71
N GLY A 187 29.67 -12.36 16.74
CA GLY A 187 30.40 -13.36 17.54
C GLY A 187 30.20 -13.29 19.06
N LYS A 188 29.37 -12.38 19.57
CA LYS A 188 29.04 -12.24 21.00
C LYS A 188 27.55 -12.23 21.30
N GLY A 189 26.71 -11.99 20.30
CA GLY A 189 25.27 -12.00 20.46
C GLY A 189 24.69 -13.39 20.69
N ASN A 190 23.37 -13.41 20.87
CA ASN A 190 22.61 -14.61 21.20
C ASN A 190 21.25 -14.66 20.47
N TYR A 191 21.04 -13.79 19.48
CA TYR A 191 19.80 -13.66 18.76
C TYR A 191 20.02 -13.26 17.29
N GLY A 192 19.00 -13.46 16.45
CA GLY A 192 19.02 -13.18 15.01
C GLY A 192 19.98 -14.06 14.21
N THR A 193 20.22 -13.70 12.95
CA THR A 193 21.10 -14.47 12.05
C THR A 193 22.49 -14.64 12.67
N ASN A 194 22.95 -15.89 12.74
CA ASN A 194 24.25 -16.28 13.31
C ASN A 194 24.49 -15.84 14.76
N ASN A 195 23.44 -15.54 15.53
CA ASN A 195 23.56 -14.97 16.88
C ASN A 195 24.41 -13.69 16.91
N ASN A 196 24.32 -12.85 15.87
CA ASN A 196 25.11 -11.62 15.79
C ASN A 196 24.43 -10.41 16.46
N PHE A 197 23.31 -10.60 17.16
CA PHE A 197 22.56 -9.52 17.79
C PHE A 197 22.32 -9.79 19.27
N THR A 198 22.30 -8.72 20.06
CA THR A 198 22.03 -8.75 21.51
C THR A 198 20.93 -7.75 21.82
N LEU A 199 19.89 -8.17 22.54
CA LEU A 199 18.78 -7.29 22.92
C LEU A 199 19.31 -6.09 23.70
N ALA A 200 19.04 -4.88 23.21
CA ALA A 200 19.34 -3.66 23.94
C ALA A 200 18.11 -3.23 24.74
N TRP A 201 16.95 -3.17 24.09
CA TRP A 201 15.70 -2.82 24.74
C TRP A 201 14.49 -3.34 23.97
N LYS A 202 13.38 -3.46 24.70
CA LYS A 202 12.02 -3.65 24.17
C LYS A 202 11.12 -2.57 24.75
N ASP A 203 10.10 -2.18 24.01
CA ASP A 203 9.04 -1.26 24.42
C ASP A 203 7.70 -1.91 24.07
N GLU A 204 6.84 -2.13 25.07
CA GLU A 204 5.50 -2.72 24.90
C GLU A 204 4.45 -1.65 24.56
N PHE A 205 4.84 -0.38 24.44
CA PHE A 205 3.95 0.74 24.13
C PHE A 205 2.73 0.86 25.06
N ASP A 206 2.91 0.54 26.35
CA ASP A 206 1.90 0.78 27.38
C ASP A 206 1.67 2.30 27.61
N SER A 207 2.69 3.12 27.34
CA SER A 207 2.63 4.58 27.46
C SER A 207 3.78 5.26 26.69
N PHE A 208 3.73 6.58 26.56
CA PHE A 208 4.78 7.36 25.91
C PHE A 208 6.08 7.41 26.74
N ASP A 209 7.13 6.69 26.31
CA ASP A 209 8.49 6.83 26.87
C ASP A 209 9.22 8.01 26.21
N SER A 210 9.11 9.18 26.85
CA SER A 210 9.75 10.41 26.39
C SER A 210 11.28 10.41 26.53
N ASN A 211 11.89 9.43 27.21
CA ASN A 211 13.35 9.30 27.22
C ASN A 211 13.86 8.66 25.94
N ARG A 212 13.05 7.78 25.34
CA ARG A 212 13.43 7.01 24.14
C ARG A 212 12.93 7.62 22.86
N TRP A 213 11.72 8.16 22.88
CA TRP A 213 11.02 8.55 21.66
C TRP A 213 10.67 10.04 21.62
N GLU A 214 10.50 10.53 20.40
CA GLU A 214 9.92 11.83 20.09
C GLU A 214 8.73 11.66 19.14
N LYS A 215 7.81 12.61 19.20
CA LYS A 215 6.63 12.70 18.34
C LYS A 215 6.87 13.76 17.28
N ALA A 216 6.67 13.44 16.01
CA ALA A 216 6.91 14.39 14.93
C ALA A 216 5.79 15.44 14.82
N THR A 217 6.18 16.66 14.45
CA THR A 217 5.27 17.80 14.21
C THR A 217 5.49 18.45 12.83
N HIS A 218 6.13 17.72 11.92
CA HIS A 218 6.54 18.21 10.59
C HIS A 218 5.79 17.51 9.46
N THR A 219 6.14 17.86 8.22
CA THR A 219 5.68 17.19 7.00
C THR A 219 6.79 17.28 5.94
N PHE A 220 6.58 16.65 4.78
CA PHE A 220 7.51 16.66 3.67
C PHE A 220 6.78 16.73 2.32
N ASP A 221 7.52 17.02 1.25
CA ASP A 221 7.00 17.01 -0.12
C ASP A 221 6.61 15.58 -0.52
N GLY A 222 5.43 15.42 -1.11
CA GLY A 222 4.88 14.10 -1.43
C GLY A 222 3.98 13.51 -0.34
N ASN A 223 4.01 14.07 0.89
CA ASN A 223 3.06 13.75 1.94
C ASN A 223 1.84 14.68 1.86
N ASN A 224 0.62 14.15 1.96
CA ASN A 224 -0.61 14.93 1.95
C ASN A 224 -1.18 15.20 3.36
N CYS A 225 -0.44 14.87 4.42
CA CYS A 225 -0.79 15.19 5.80
C CYS A 225 0.34 15.89 6.58
N ASP A 226 -0.03 16.62 7.63
CA ASP A 226 0.91 17.07 8.67
C ASP A 226 0.99 16.03 9.78
N PHE A 227 2.19 15.73 10.29
CA PHE A 227 2.32 14.93 11.50
C PHE A 227 1.98 15.77 12.73
N VAL A 228 1.17 15.19 13.62
CA VAL A 228 0.75 15.84 14.87
C VAL A 228 0.83 14.85 16.03
N GLU A 229 1.14 15.36 17.23
CA GLU A 229 1.40 14.53 18.40
C GLU A 229 0.14 13.84 18.95
N GLU A 230 -1.02 14.47 18.72
CA GLU A 230 -2.35 14.01 19.12
C GLU A 230 -2.76 12.72 18.39
N ASN A 231 -2.19 12.49 17.20
CA ASN A 231 -2.42 11.27 16.43
C ASN A 231 -1.49 10.11 16.84
N ILE A 232 -0.73 10.26 17.92
CA ILE A 232 0.07 9.21 18.55
C ILE A 232 -0.54 8.90 19.92
N VAL A 233 -1.43 7.92 19.93
CA VAL A 233 -2.21 7.54 21.11
C VAL A 233 -1.68 6.25 21.72
N PHE A 234 -1.64 6.17 23.05
CA PHE A 234 -1.31 4.95 23.78
C PHE A 234 -2.58 4.46 24.49
N LYS A 235 -3.06 3.28 24.12
CA LYS A 235 -4.33 2.74 24.62
C LYS A 235 -4.32 1.21 24.53
N ASP A 236 -4.83 0.55 25.57
CA ASP A 236 -4.99 -0.91 25.63
C ASP A 236 -3.68 -1.68 25.36
N GLY A 237 -2.57 -1.17 25.92
CA GLY A 237 -1.21 -1.74 25.81
C GLY A 237 -0.64 -1.66 24.40
N LYS A 238 -0.97 -0.60 23.64
CA LYS A 238 -0.54 -0.39 22.25
C LYS A 238 -0.32 1.07 21.96
N MET A 239 0.58 1.33 21.03
CA MET A 239 0.62 2.60 20.31
C MET A 239 -0.29 2.53 19.08
N ILE A 240 -1.10 3.57 18.89
CA ILE A 240 -2.00 3.74 17.75
C ILE A 240 -1.53 5.00 17.02
N LEU A 241 -1.04 4.82 15.79
CA LEU A 241 -0.80 5.92 14.87
C LEU A 241 -2.08 6.17 14.07
N CYS A 242 -2.58 7.40 14.17
CA CYS A 242 -3.86 7.80 13.60
C CYS A 242 -3.66 8.64 12.34
N LEU A 243 -4.53 8.43 11.36
CA LEU A 243 -4.70 9.30 10.21
C LEU A 243 -6.13 9.85 10.25
N THR A 244 -6.26 11.17 10.26
CA THR A 244 -7.52 11.86 10.57
C THR A 244 -7.64 13.19 9.81
N THR A 245 -8.77 13.88 9.99
CA THR A 245 -8.86 15.32 9.70
C THR A 245 -8.45 16.12 10.95
N GLU A 246 -8.23 17.43 10.78
CA GLU A 246 -7.85 18.33 11.90
C GLU A 246 -8.87 18.38 13.06
N ASN A 247 -10.14 18.07 12.80
CA ASN A 247 -11.22 18.17 13.79
C ASN A 247 -11.46 16.83 14.53
N GLU A 248 -10.72 15.78 14.19
CA GLU A 248 -10.99 14.40 14.59
C GLU A 248 -9.72 13.68 15.04
N LEU A 249 -8.81 14.42 15.67
CA LEU A 249 -7.53 13.90 16.10
C LEU A 249 -7.67 12.75 17.11
N GLY A 250 -6.68 11.86 17.09
CA GLY A 250 -6.56 10.72 17.98
C GLY A 250 -7.39 9.51 17.54
N SER A 251 -7.60 8.59 18.48
CA SER A 251 -8.13 7.24 18.21
C SER A 251 -9.61 7.08 18.57
N ASN A 252 -10.38 8.16 18.53
CA ASN A 252 -11.82 8.13 18.77
C ASN A 252 -12.53 8.45 17.46
N ASP A 253 -13.44 7.57 17.06
CA ASP A 253 -14.28 7.79 15.89
C ASP A 253 -15.69 8.21 16.30
N ASN A 254 -16.15 9.32 15.74
CA ASN A 254 -17.49 9.85 15.96
C ASN A 254 -18.31 9.94 14.65
N LYS A 255 -17.77 9.40 13.55
CA LYS A 255 -18.44 9.36 12.25
C LYS A 255 -19.09 8.01 12.04
N ALA A 256 -20.27 8.03 11.42
CA ALA A 256 -20.94 6.81 11.00
C ALA A 256 -20.29 6.27 9.71
N PRO A 257 -20.31 4.93 9.52
CA PRO A 257 -19.75 4.33 8.33
C PRO A 257 -20.51 4.76 7.08
N THR A 258 -19.78 5.08 6.02
CA THR A 258 -20.35 5.42 4.71
C THR A 258 -20.22 4.25 3.75
N ILE A 259 -21.03 4.27 2.68
CA ILE A 259 -21.01 3.24 1.64
C ILE A 259 -20.17 3.75 0.48
N ILE A 260 -19.04 3.10 0.25
CA ILE A 260 -18.09 3.39 -0.83
C ILE A 260 -18.63 2.86 -2.16
N SER A 261 -19.08 1.60 -2.18
CA SER A 261 -19.61 0.99 -3.41
C SER A 261 -20.65 -0.08 -3.13
N VAL A 262 -21.55 -0.27 -4.10
CA VAL A 262 -22.54 -1.35 -4.16
C VAL A 262 -22.48 -1.97 -5.55
N GLN A 263 -22.13 -3.25 -5.65
CA GLN A 263 -21.84 -3.93 -6.92
C GLN A 263 -22.56 -5.26 -7.01
N ALA A 264 -23.29 -5.50 -8.08
CA ALA A 264 -23.84 -6.83 -8.40
C ALA A 264 -22.71 -7.74 -8.90
N LEU A 265 -22.27 -8.72 -8.11
CA LEU A 265 -21.21 -9.65 -8.50
C LEU A 265 -21.73 -10.69 -9.50
N ASP A 266 -22.96 -11.16 -9.28
CA ASP A 266 -23.67 -12.11 -10.12
C ASP A 266 -25.19 -11.94 -9.92
N GLU A 267 -26.00 -12.82 -10.50
CA GLU A 267 -27.46 -12.74 -10.39
C GLU A 267 -27.99 -13.02 -8.97
N ASN A 268 -27.19 -13.55 -8.04
CA ASN A 268 -27.62 -13.90 -6.69
C ASN A 268 -26.82 -13.19 -5.59
N LYS A 269 -25.83 -12.36 -5.94
CA LYS A 269 -24.90 -11.77 -4.99
C LYS A 269 -24.59 -10.30 -5.26
N ILE A 270 -24.71 -9.49 -4.22
CA ILE A 270 -24.32 -8.07 -4.23
C ILE A 270 -23.21 -7.85 -3.21
N ARG A 271 -22.15 -7.17 -3.60
CA ARG A 271 -21.08 -6.68 -2.72
C ARG A 271 -21.36 -5.25 -2.31
N ILE A 272 -21.22 -4.97 -1.01
CA ILE A 272 -21.19 -3.63 -0.44
C ILE A 272 -19.81 -3.43 0.19
N LEU A 273 -19.20 -2.27 -0.04
CA LEU A 273 -17.96 -1.86 0.63
C LEU A 273 -18.24 -0.62 1.49
N PHE A 274 -17.90 -0.68 2.77
CA PHE A 274 -17.99 0.42 3.72
C PHE A 274 -16.66 1.18 3.85
N SER A 275 -16.72 2.44 4.30
CA SER A 275 -15.53 3.30 4.51
C SER A 275 -14.56 2.76 5.54
N GLU A 276 -15.09 2.01 6.51
CA GLU A 276 -14.43 1.63 7.75
C GLU A 276 -15.05 0.32 8.27
N GLU A 277 -14.42 -0.21 9.32
CA GLU A 277 -14.80 -1.42 9.99
C GLU A 277 -16.21 -1.30 10.62
N VAL A 278 -17.11 -2.20 10.24
CA VAL A 278 -18.51 -2.19 10.68
C VAL A 278 -18.80 -3.24 11.74
N ASP A 279 -19.71 -2.91 12.66
CA ASP A 279 -20.21 -3.86 13.65
C ASP A 279 -20.99 -4.99 12.95
N LYS A 280 -20.53 -6.22 13.20
CA LYS A 280 -21.08 -7.44 12.60
C LYS A 280 -22.57 -7.60 12.87
N GLN A 281 -23.02 -7.35 14.10
CA GLN A 281 -24.42 -7.57 14.47
C GLN A 281 -25.35 -6.61 13.71
N SER A 282 -24.94 -5.35 13.58
CA SER A 282 -25.72 -4.34 12.88
C SER A 282 -25.83 -4.62 11.39
N VAL A 283 -24.74 -5.07 10.76
CA VAL A 283 -24.60 -5.13 9.30
C VAL A 283 -25.05 -6.48 8.71
N GLU A 284 -25.01 -7.57 9.47
CA GLU A 284 -25.49 -8.89 9.02
C GLU A 284 -27.02 -9.05 9.11
N SER A 285 -27.73 -8.04 9.63
CA SER A 285 -29.18 -8.02 9.64
C SER A 285 -29.73 -7.73 8.23
N ALA A 286 -30.31 -8.75 7.58
CA ALA A 286 -30.87 -8.65 6.23
C ALA A 286 -31.94 -7.54 6.10
N SER A 287 -32.67 -7.22 7.17
CA SER A 287 -33.66 -6.14 7.18
C SER A 287 -33.05 -4.74 7.03
N LYS A 288 -31.72 -4.61 7.06
CA LYS A 288 -31.03 -3.35 6.76
C LYS A 288 -31.04 -3.01 5.28
N TYR A 289 -31.32 -3.97 4.41
CA TYR A 289 -31.18 -3.83 2.96
C TYR A 289 -32.52 -4.09 2.28
N ASN A 290 -33.14 -3.01 1.80
CA ASN A 290 -34.34 -3.11 0.99
C ASN A 290 -33.98 -2.85 -0.48
N ILE A 291 -34.06 -3.91 -1.29
CA ILE A 291 -33.77 -3.83 -2.72
C ILE A 291 -35.07 -3.47 -3.45
N VAL A 292 -35.14 -2.27 -3.99
CA VAL A 292 -36.36 -1.72 -4.56
C VAL A 292 -36.84 -2.59 -5.73
N GLY A 293 -38.05 -3.16 -5.58
CA GLY A 293 -38.67 -4.01 -6.59
C GLY A 293 -38.24 -5.48 -6.56
N TYR A 294 -37.49 -5.91 -5.54
CA TYR A 294 -37.02 -7.29 -5.39
C TYR A 294 -37.48 -7.91 -4.05
N PRO A 295 -37.48 -9.25 -3.94
CA PRO A 295 -37.70 -9.92 -2.67
C PRO A 295 -36.69 -9.50 -1.59
N PRO A 296 -37.01 -9.70 -0.29
CA PRO A 296 -36.08 -9.41 0.79
C PRO A 296 -34.74 -10.14 0.65
N VAL A 297 -33.67 -9.50 1.13
CA VAL A 297 -32.34 -10.12 1.21
C VAL A 297 -32.41 -11.40 2.04
N LYS A 298 -31.81 -12.49 1.54
CA LYS A 298 -31.79 -13.79 2.24
C LYS A 298 -30.78 -13.77 3.39
N LYS A 299 -29.59 -13.21 3.12
CA LYS A 299 -28.50 -13.15 4.09
C LYS A 299 -27.58 -11.98 3.77
N ALA A 300 -27.03 -11.36 4.81
CA ALA A 300 -25.92 -10.44 4.72
C ALA A 300 -24.74 -11.05 5.50
N ILE A 301 -23.54 -11.06 4.90
CA ILE A 301 -22.36 -11.72 5.45
C ILE A 301 -21.20 -10.73 5.46
N LEU A 302 -20.73 -10.35 6.65
CA LEU A 302 -19.54 -9.53 6.81
C LEU A 302 -18.30 -10.38 6.50
N GLN A 303 -17.41 -9.84 5.66
CA GLN A 303 -16.16 -10.51 5.29
C GLN A 303 -15.05 -10.22 6.32
N ASN A 304 -13.94 -10.95 6.22
CA ASN A 304 -12.82 -10.88 7.19
C ASN A 304 -12.15 -9.50 7.27
N ASP A 305 -12.27 -8.68 6.21
CA ASP A 305 -11.77 -7.30 6.20
C ASP A 305 -12.62 -6.35 7.07
N GLN A 306 -13.74 -6.84 7.64
CA GLN A 306 -14.71 -6.08 8.43
C GLN A 306 -15.31 -4.86 7.72
N ARG A 307 -15.15 -4.76 6.40
CA ARG A 307 -15.58 -3.60 5.58
C ARG A 307 -16.41 -4.02 4.39
N THR A 308 -16.24 -5.25 3.91
CA THR A 308 -16.99 -5.81 2.78
C THR A 308 -18.15 -6.66 3.30
N VAL A 309 -19.34 -6.46 2.75
CA VAL A 309 -20.53 -7.27 3.04
C VAL A 309 -21.04 -7.87 1.75
N TYR A 310 -21.33 -9.17 1.77
CA TYR A 310 -22.02 -9.85 0.69
C TYR A 310 -23.49 -10.06 1.05
N LEU A 311 -24.37 -9.57 0.19
CA LEU A 311 -25.79 -9.86 0.24
C LEU A 311 -26.07 -11.06 -0.66
N GLU A 312 -26.67 -12.11 -0.10
CA GLU A 312 -27.26 -13.21 -0.85
C GLU A 312 -28.73 -12.89 -1.11
N ILE A 313 -29.13 -12.97 -2.38
CA ILE A 313 -30.47 -12.61 -2.86
C ILE A 313 -31.05 -13.74 -3.71
N GLU A 314 -32.33 -13.61 -4.08
CA GLU A 314 -32.97 -14.64 -4.89
C GLU A 314 -32.52 -14.61 -6.35
N LYS A 315 -32.74 -13.49 -7.05
CA LYS A 315 -32.27 -13.29 -8.43
C LYS A 315 -32.32 -11.80 -8.79
N LEU A 316 -31.29 -11.31 -9.47
CA LEU A 316 -31.12 -9.94 -9.94
C LEU A 316 -31.22 -9.88 -11.46
N ASP A 317 -31.89 -8.86 -12.00
CA ASP A 317 -31.74 -8.52 -13.42
C ASP A 317 -30.46 -7.71 -13.61
N LEU A 318 -29.39 -8.35 -14.09
CA LEU A 318 -28.11 -7.70 -14.36
C LEU A 318 -28.18 -6.65 -15.48
N LYS A 319 -29.26 -6.61 -16.28
CA LYS A 319 -29.47 -5.58 -17.31
C LYS A 319 -30.12 -4.32 -16.74
N ASN A 320 -30.91 -4.45 -15.66
CA ASN A 320 -31.66 -3.38 -15.03
C ASN A 320 -31.45 -3.43 -13.51
N LEU A 321 -30.32 -2.89 -13.07
CA LEU A 321 -29.90 -2.99 -11.69
C LEU A 321 -30.72 -2.06 -10.77
N PRO A 322 -31.13 -2.54 -9.58
CA PRO A 322 -31.98 -1.77 -8.67
C PRO A 322 -31.22 -0.73 -7.86
N THR A 323 -31.99 0.05 -7.12
CA THR A 323 -31.51 0.82 -5.96
C THR A 323 -31.69 0.00 -4.69
N ILE A 324 -30.72 0.06 -3.78
CA ILE A 324 -30.85 -0.44 -2.40
C ILE A 324 -31.10 0.74 -1.47
N ILE A 325 -32.13 0.61 -0.63
CA ILE A 325 -32.36 1.45 0.54
C ILE A 325 -31.71 0.77 1.73
N PHE A 326 -30.76 1.47 2.33
CA PHE A 326 -30.11 1.09 3.57
C PHE A 326 -30.89 1.71 4.71
N ASN A 327 -31.54 0.87 5.52
CA ASN A 327 -32.22 1.34 6.72
C ASN A 327 -31.18 1.84 7.74
N SER A 328 -31.58 2.82 8.56
CA SER A 328 -30.72 3.38 9.59
C SER A 328 -30.24 2.32 10.59
N GLY A 329 -29.16 2.63 11.30
CA GLY A 329 -28.65 1.76 12.37
C GLY A 329 -27.68 0.69 11.92
N ILE A 330 -27.02 0.84 10.77
CA ILE A 330 -25.75 0.13 10.53
C ILE A 330 -24.70 0.88 11.34
N LYS A 331 -23.92 0.16 12.14
CA LYS A 331 -22.95 0.76 13.06
C LYS A 331 -21.52 0.42 12.66
N ASP A 332 -20.60 1.32 12.96
CA ASP A 332 -19.18 1.01 13.03
C ASP A 332 -18.82 0.31 14.37
N VAL A 333 -17.53 -0.02 14.53
CA VAL A 333 -16.98 -0.63 15.75
C VAL A 333 -16.90 0.32 16.96
N PHE A 334 -17.12 1.63 16.77
CA PHE A 334 -17.23 2.65 17.82
C PHE A 334 -18.69 2.93 18.22
N GLY A 335 -19.65 2.40 17.46
CA GLY A 335 -21.08 2.49 17.73
C GLY A 335 -21.78 3.67 17.05
N ASN A 336 -21.09 4.46 16.20
CA ASN A 336 -21.78 5.49 15.42
C ASN A 336 -22.65 4.83 14.36
N SER A 337 -23.73 5.50 13.98
CA SER A 337 -24.84 4.85 13.29
C SER A 337 -25.24 5.58 12.02
N THR A 338 -25.41 4.84 10.93
CA THR A 338 -25.91 5.39 9.67
C THR A 338 -27.34 5.90 9.79
N SER A 339 -27.63 6.96 9.04
CA SER A 339 -28.99 7.37 8.70
C SER A 339 -29.52 6.55 7.52
N LEU A 340 -30.82 6.68 7.22
CA LEU A 340 -31.39 6.04 6.05
C LEU A 340 -30.81 6.66 4.76
N LEU A 341 -30.35 5.82 3.83
CA LEU A 341 -29.82 6.28 2.55
C LEU A 341 -30.12 5.31 1.41
N ALA A 342 -30.08 5.80 0.18
CA ALA A 342 -30.24 5.00 -1.03
C ALA A 342 -28.95 5.00 -1.88
N ARG A 343 -28.63 3.86 -2.50
CA ARG A 343 -27.54 3.72 -3.48
C ARG A 343 -27.96 2.82 -4.63
N SER A 344 -27.61 3.21 -5.86
CA SER A 344 -27.77 2.37 -7.04
C SER A 344 -26.76 1.21 -7.01
N VAL A 345 -27.21 0.02 -7.40
CA VAL A 345 -26.33 -1.12 -7.61
C VAL A 345 -25.60 -0.93 -8.94
N LEU A 346 -24.27 -1.00 -8.90
CA LEU A 346 -23.43 -0.93 -10.09
C LEU A 346 -23.21 -2.33 -10.68
N PRO A 347 -23.12 -2.46 -12.01
CA PRO A 347 -22.83 -3.75 -12.63
C PRO A 347 -21.39 -4.17 -12.36
N PHE A 348 -21.18 -5.45 -12.07
CA PHE A 348 -19.88 -6.06 -12.30
C PHE A 348 -19.71 -6.26 -13.81
N PRO A 349 -18.59 -5.84 -14.40
CA PRO A 349 -18.46 -5.86 -15.84
C PRO A 349 -18.32 -7.28 -16.36
N ILE A 350 -19.15 -7.57 -17.36
CA ILE A 350 -19.09 -8.79 -18.14
C ILE A 350 -18.22 -8.49 -19.35
N PHE A 351 -17.01 -9.03 -19.37
CA PHE A 351 -16.12 -8.90 -20.52
C PHE A 351 -16.57 -9.80 -21.66
N LYS A 352 -16.40 -9.31 -22.90
CA LYS A 352 -16.46 -10.17 -24.09
C LYS A 352 -15.12 -10.89 -24.22
N PHE A 353 -15.17 -12.18 -24.51
CA PHE A 353 -13.98 -12.99 -24.75
C PHE A 353 -13.73 -13.19 -26.26
N PRO A 354 -12.46 -13.17 -26.73
CA PRO A 354 -11.26 -12.96 -25.93
C PRO A 354 -11.15 -11.51 -25.43
N LEU A 355 -10.84 -11.36 -24.13
CA LEU A 355 -10.55 -10.06 -23.55
C LEU A 355 -9.12 -9.68 -23.92
N LYS A 356 -8.94 -8.54 -24.59
CA LYS A 356 -7.65 -8.01 -25.01
C LYS A 356 -7.47 -6.62 -24.45
N ILE A 357 -6.36 -6.35 -23.77
CA ILE A 357 -6.09 -5.08 -23.11
C ILE A 357 -4.75 -4.56 -23.57
N ASN A 358 -4.70 -3.32 -24.05
CA ASN A 358 -3.46 -2.69 -24.51
C ASN A 358 -2.73 -2.02 -23.33
N ILE A 359 -1.84 -2.77 -22.67
CA ILE A 359 -1.16 -2.36 -21.44
C ILE A 359 -0.36 -1.06 -21.67
N GLY A 360 -0.57 -0.06 -20.81
CA GLY A 360 0.03 1.27 -20.94
C GLY A 360 -0.58 2.18 -22.01
N GLY A 361 -1.38 1.65 -22.93
CA GLY A 361 -1.87 2.35 -24.12
C GLY A 361 -3.37 2.64 -24.15
N ASN A 362 -3.79 3.33 -25.21
CA ASN A 362 -5.20 3.54 -25.54
C ASN A 362 -5.78 2.31 -26.24
N SER A 363 -7.11 2.28 -26.44
CA SER A 363 -7.76 1.23 -27.22
C SER A 363 -7.21 1.21 -28.65
N PHE A 364 -6.97 0.02 -29.18
CA PHE A 364 -6.44 -0.18 -30.53
C PHE A 364 -6.96 -1.49 -31.10
N ASN A 365 -7.52 -1.45 -32.32
CA ASN A 365 -8.24 -2.58 -32.91
C ASN A 365 -9.27 -3.17 -31.92
N ASP A 366 -9.14 -4.44 -31.57
CA ASP A 366 -10.01 -5.12 -30.61
C ASP A 366 -9.45 -5.14 -29.17
N PHE A 367 -8.35 -4.42 -28.90
CA PHE A 367 -7.84 -4.19 -27.56
C PHE A 367 -8.54 -3.00 -26.91
N ILE A 368 -9.04 -3.18 -25.69
CA ILE A 368 -9.53 -2.09 -24.86
C ILE A 368 -8.37 -1.31 -24.24
N GLN A 369 -8.60 -0.03 -23.94
CA GLN A 369 -7.60 0.82 -23.28
C GLN A 369 -7.24 0.31 -21.88
N ASP A 370 -6.00 0.52 -21.47
CA ASP A 370 -5.55 0.23 -20.11
C ASP A 370 -5.86 1.38 -19.14
N ARG A 371 -5.97 1.05 -17.86
CA ARG A 371 -6.35 1.98 -16.79
C ARG A 371 -5.74 1.55 -15.46
N GLU A 372 -5.62 2.52 -14.55
CA GLU A 372 -5.27 2.19 -13.18
C GLU A 372 -6.41 1.42 -12.50
N PHE A 373 -6.03 0.42 -11.71
CA PHE A 373 -6.95 -0.38 -10.94
C PHE A 373 -7.32 0.34 -9.63
N LYS A 374 -8.61 0.66 -9.50
CA LYS A 374 -9.25 1.11 -8.26
C LYS A 374 -9.93 -0.07 -7.59
N THR A 375 -9.59 -0.36 -6.33
CA THR A 375 -10.05 -1.60 -5.68
C THR A 375 -11.57 -1.69 -5.58
N ASP A 376 -12.22 -0.55 -5.38
CA ASP A 376 -13.65 -0.40 -5.17
C ASP A 376 -14.49 -0.47 -6.45
N THR A 377 -13.99 0.07 -7.57
CA THR A 377 -14.80 0.39 -8.76
C THR A 377 -14.23 -0.20 -10.05
N SER A 378 -12.92 -0.42 -10.14
CA SER A 378 -12.32 -1.04 -11.31
C SER A 378 -12.55 -2.55 -11.29
N SER A 379 -12.61 -3.11 -12.48
CA SER A 379 -12.64 -4.57 -12.67
C SER A 379 -11.48 -5.07 -13.51
N TYR A 380 -10.68 -4.16 -14.03
CA TYR A 380 -9.37 -4.49 -14.55
C TYR A 380 -8.46 -3.26 -14.45
N GLY A 381 -7.16 -3.49 -14.49
CA GLY A 381 -6.17 -2.43 -14.56
C GLY A 381 -4.84 -2.80 -13.93
N PHE A 382 -3.86 -1.94 -14.14
CA PHE A 382 -2.56 -2.01 -13.49
C PHE A 382 -2.61 -1.42 -12.08
N MET A 383 -1.79 -1.96 -11.19
CA MET A 383 -1.44 -1.38 -9.90
C MET A 383 0.07 -1.15 -9.95
N GLU A 384 0.47 0.10 -9.71
CA GLU A 384 1.86 0.52 -9.74
C GLU A 384 2.50 0.62 -11.11
N GLY A 385 3.53 1.46 -11.16
CA GLY A 385 4.27 1.81 -12.36
C GLY A 385 3.76 3.06 -13.07
N SER A 386 4.42 3.35 -14.19
CA SER A 386 4.17 4.54 -15.01
C SER A 386 4.03 4.14 -16.46
N LYS A 387 3.06 4.74 -17.16
CA LYS A 387 2.88 4.55 -18.59
C LYS A 387 4.13 5.01 -19.35
N ALA A 388 4.66 4.15 -20.20
CA ALA A 388 5.72 4.48 -21.12
C ALA A 388 5.36 4.01 -22.54
N SER A 389 5.97 4.64 -23.54
CA SER A 389 5.78 4.24 -24.92
C SER A 389 6.97 4.60 -25.80
N ILE A 390 7.15 3.86 -26.89
CA ILE A 390 8.11 4.14 -27.95
C ILE A 390 7.40 4.28 -29.31
N LYS A 391 8.15 4.66 -30.35
CA LYS A 391 7.63 4.80 -31.72
C LYS A 391 8.35 3.91 -32.74
N ASP A 392 9.37 3.18 -32.30
CA ASP A 392 10.12 2.29 -33.18
C ASP A 392 9.28 1.10 -33.62
N ASN A 393 9.60 0.56 -34.79
CA ASN A 393 8.98 -0.67 -35.26
C ASN A 393 9.33 -1.85 -34.35
N ILE A 394 8.38 -2.77 -34.20
CA ILE A 394 8.54 -3.97 -33.37
C ILE A 394 8.76 -5.18 -34.27
N VAL A 395 9.96 -5.75 -34.21
CA VAL A 395 10.30 -6.93 -35.00
C VAL A 395 9.42 -8.12 -34.59
N GLY A 396 8.88 -8.83 -35.57
CA GLY A 396 8.03 -10.00 -35.33
C GLY A 396 6.58 -9.69 -34.98
N SER A 397 6.14 -8.43 -35.07
CA SER A 397 4.75 -8.03 -34.89
C SER A 397 4.10 -7.57 -36.20
N ASN A 398 2.78 -7.75 -36.31
CA ASN A 398 1.93 -7.08 -37.31
C ASN A 398 1.08 -5.95 -36.69
N ASP A 399 1.11 -5.84 -35.36
CA ASP A 399 0.42 -4.85 -34.55
C ASP A 399 1.44 -4.19 -33.63
N ASP A 400 2.31 -3.32 -34.15
CA ASP A 400 3.41 -2.75 -33.36
C ASP A 400 2.90 -1.98 -32.13
N TYR A 401 1.76 -1.29 -32.27
CA TYR A 401 1.22 -0.41 -31.23
C TYR A 401 0.99 -1.12 -29.89
N ILE A 402 0.58 -2.40 -29.89
CA ILE A 402 0.34 -3.16 -28.65
C ILE A 402 1.61 -3.61 -27.93
N PHE A 403 2.77 -3.55 -28.61
CA PHE A 403 4.09 -3.83 -28.05
C PHE A 403 4.88 -2.54 -27.76
N GLN A 404 4.45 -1.41 -28.34
CA GLN A 404 5.06 -0.10 -28.16
C GLN A 404 4.65 0.60 -26.87
N THR A 405 3.55 0.20 -26.22
CA THR A 405 3.08 0.76 -24.95
C THR A 405 3.30 -0.21 -23.80
N GLU A 406 3.65 0.33 -22.62
CA GLU A 406 3.93 -0.48 -21.44
C GLU A 406 3.60 0.26 -20.13
N ILE A 407 3.57 -0.49 -19.04
CA ILE A 407 3.67 0.05 -17.68
C ILE A 407 5.06 -0.29 -17.15
N ASN A 408 5.93 0.72 -17.04
CA ASN A 408 7.25 0.56 -16.44
C ASN A 408 7.14 0.51 -14.92
N GLY A 409 7.77 -0.46 -14.27
CA GLY A 409 7.66 -0.68 -12.82
C GLY A 409 6.32 -1.29 -12.39
N LEU A 410 5.66 -2.06 -13.26
CA LEU A 410 4.41 -2.74 -12.94
C LEU A 410 4.59 -3.74 -11.78
N ALA A 411 3.91 -3.51 -10.66
CA ALA A 411 3.88 -4.47 -9.56
C ALA A 411 2.82 -5.55 -9.79
N LYS A 412 1.59 -5.16 -10.15
CA LYS A 412 0.46 -6.09 -10.27
C LYS A 412 -0.53 -5.67 -11.34
N TYR A 413 -1.11 -6.64 -12.04
CA TYR A 413 -2.24 -6.40 -12.93
C TYR A 413 -3.43 -7.23 -12.48
N ILE A 414 -4.61 -6.62 -12.38
CA ILE A 414 -5.82 -7.32 -11.94
C ILE A 414 -6.82 -7.32 -13.08
N VAL A 415 -7.50 -8.46 -13.26
CA VAL A 415 -8.72 -8.58 -14.05
C VAL A 415 -9.70 -9.42 -13.24
N LYS A 416 -10.83 -8.84 -12.85
CA LYS A 416 -11.90 -9.52 -12.12
C LYS A 416 -12.72 -10.31 -13.13
N LEU A 417 -12.62 -11.63 -13.09
CA LEU A 417 -13.30 -12.56 -14.00
C LEU A 417 -14.18 -13.53 -13.21
N PRO A 418 -15.23 -14.11 -13.82
CA PRO A 418 -15.91 -15.27 -13.25
C PRO A 418 -14.94 -16.43 -13.01
N ASN A 419 -15.24 -17.28 -12.02
CA ASN A 419 -14.42 -18.47 -11.77
C ASN A 419 -14.46 -19.40 -12.99
N GLY A 420 -13.31 -19.94 -13.36
CA GLY A 420 -13.18 -20.77 -14.55
C GLY A 420 -11.75 -21.02 -14.98
N LYS A 421 -11.60 -21.72 -16.11
CA LYS A 421 -10.30 -21.99 -16.73
C LYS A 421 -10.10 -21.07 -17.91
N TYR A 422 -8.98 -20.36 -17.90
CA TYR A 422 -8.64 -19.38 -18.92
C TYR A 422 -7.32 -19.72 -19.59
N ARG A 423 -7.26 -19.44 -20.89
CA ARG A 423 -6.01 -19.31 -21.62
C ARG A 423 -5.55 -17.86 -21.52
N VAL A 424 -4.37 -17.64 -20.95
CA VAL A 424 -3.79 -16.31 -20.79
C VAL A 424 -2.62 -16.17 -21.76
N LYS A 425 -2.63 -15.12 -22.58
CA LYS A 425 -1.49 -14.75 -23.44
C LYS A 425 -0.94 -13.42 -22.93
N LEU A 426 0.34 -13.40 -22.57
CA LEU A 426 1.09 -12.18 -22.27
C LEU A 426 1.94 -11.80 -23.48
N LEU A 427 1.93 -10.51 -23.81
CA LEU A 427 2.67 -9.92 -24.92
C LEU A 427 3.73 -8.99 -24.34
N PHE A 428 4.99 -9.22 -24.68
CA PHE A 428 6.15 -8.51 -24.14
C PHE A 428 7.01 -7.92 -25.27
N SER A 429 7.71 -6.84 -24.97
CA SER A 429 8.80 -6.29 -25.77
C SER A 429 9.77 -5.56 -24.83
N GLU A 430 11.09 -5.70 -25.03
CA GLU A 430 12.07 -4.87 -24.32
C GLU A 430 12.29 -3.57 -25.09
N ASN A 431 11.69 -2.49 -24.60
CA ASN A 431 11.66 -1.20 -25.28
C ASN A 431 12.73 -0.21 -24.80
N TYR A 432 13.43 -0.49 -23.70
CA TYR A 432 14.35 0.45 -23.05
C TYR A 432 15.79 -0.07 -23.04
N PHE A 433 16.02 -1.26 -22.48
CA PHE A 433 17.36 -1.80 -22.33
C PHE A 433 17.91 -2.36 -23.64
N THR A 434 19.19 -2.14 -23.85
CA THR A 434 19.91 -2.52 -25.07
C THR A 434 20.94 -3.63 -24.84
N GLU A 435 20.93 -4.25 -23.67
CA GLU A 435 21.82 -5.36 -23.29
C GLU A 435 21.14 -6.29 -22.27
N PRO A 436 21.57 -7.57 -22.17
CA PRO A 436 20.96 -8.53 -21.25
C PRO A 436 21.30 -8.23 -19.79
N ASN A 437 20.56 -8.85 -18.88
CA ASN A 437 20.69 -8.79 -17.43
C ASN A 437 20.44 -7.42 -16.79
N LYS A 438 19.73 -6.53 -17.49
CA LYS A 438 19.30 -5.23 -16.93
C LYS A 438 17.94 -5.25 -16.30
N ARG A 439 17.03 -6.05 -16.85
CA ARG A 439 15.69 -6.25 -16.32
C ARG A 439 15.42 -7.75 -16.27
N ILE A 440 15.43 -8.27 -15.05
CA ILE A 440 15.16 -9.68 -14.76
C ILE A 440 14.03 -9.73 -13.75
N PHE A 441 12.96 -10.46 -14.06
CA PHE A 441 11.83 -10.57 -13.16
C PHE A 441 11.13 -11.93 -13.27
N ASP A 442 10.50 -12.36 -12.19
CA ASP A 442 9.62 -13.52 -12.20
C ASP A 442 8.22 -13.10 -12.67
N VAL A 443 7.47 -14.00 -13.32
CA VAL A 443 6.06 -13.79 -13.70
C VAL A 443 5.17 -14.70 -12.87
N TYR A 444 4.24 -14.09 -12.14
CA TYR A 444 3.22 -14.78 -11.35
C TYR A 444 1.83 -14.56 -11.95
N ILE A 445 1.01 -15.60 -11.97
CA ILE A 445 -0.42 -15.50 -12.30
C ILE A 445 -1.19 -16.23 -11.21
N GLN A 446 -2.19 -15.58 -10.61
CA GLN A 446 -2.98 -16.13 -9.49
C GLN A 446 -2.09 -16.66 -8.35
N GLY A 447 -1.02 -15.92 -8.02
CA GLY A 447 -0.06 -16.28 -6.96
C GLY A 447 0.93 -17.40 -7.33
N LYS A 448 0.76 -18.08 -8.47
CA LYS A 448 1.67 -19.13 -8.93
C LYS A 448 2.77 -18.55 -9.80
N LYS A 449 4.04 -18.80 -9.47
CA LYS A 449 5.16 -18.48 -10.35
C LYS A 449 5.10 -19.36 -11.61
N LEU A 450 5.01 -18.72 -12.78
CA LEU A 450 4.94 -19.40 -14.08
C LEU A 450 6.20 -19.19 -14.93
N ILE A 451 6.90 -18.08 -14.75
CA ILE A 451 8.24 -17.85 -15.34
C ILE A 451 9.17 -17.39 -14.22
N SER A 452 10.39 -17.93 -14.19
CA SER A 452 11.43 -17.41 -13.29
C SER A 452 12.51 -16.69 -14.08
N ALA A 453 12.99 -15.57 -13.55
CA ALA A 453 14.10 -14.77 -14.09
C ALA A 453 13.97 -14.47 -15.60
N LEU A 454 12.78 -14.02 -16.02
CA LEU A 454 12.54 -13.57 -17.39
C LEU A 454 13.40 -12.35 -17.70
N ASP A 455 14.20 -12.48 -18.75
CA ASP A 455 14.94 -11.41 -19.39
C ASP A 455 14.50 -11.36 -20.85
N ILE A 456 13.63 -10.39 -21.18
CA ILE A 456 13.04 -10.26 -22.52
C ILE A 456 14.15 -9.98 -23.55
N TYR A 457 15.13 -9.13 -23.20
CA TYR A 457 16.24 -8.81 -24.10
C TYR A 457 17.05 -10.05 -24.42
N LYS A 458 17.37 -10.87 -23.41
CA LYS A 458 18.15 -12.09 -23.63
C LYS A 458 17.42 -13.10 -24.51
N GLU A 459 16.10 -13.16 -24.46
CA GLU A 459 15.30 -14.08 -25.28
C GLU A 459 15.14 -13.61 -26.73
N VAL A 460 14.82 -12.32 -26.96
CA VAL A 460 14.43 -11.83 -28.29
C VAL A 460 15.14 -10.54 -28.74
N GLY A 461 15.94 -9.93 -27.88
CA GLY A 461 16.56 -8.62 -28.12
C GLY A 461 15.63 -7.44 -27.82
N SER A 462 16.10 -6.23 -28.11
CA SER A 462 15.31 -5.01 -27.98
C SER A 462 14.29 -4.89 -29.13
N LYS A 463 13.15 -4.24 -28.87
CA LYS A 463 12.12 -3.88 -29.87
C LYS A 463 11.66 -5.10 -30.70
N THR A 464 11.51 -6.24 -30.04
CA THR A 464 11.11 -7.51 -30.66
C THR A 464 9.99 -8.13 -29.83
N ALA A 465 8.94 -8.58 -30.52
CA ALA A 465 7.77 -9.18 -29.88
C ALA A 465 8.10 -10.54 -29.25
N LEU A 466 7.67 -10.73 -28.00
CA LEU A 466 7.74 -11.99 -27.28
C LEU A 466 6.35 -12.35 -26.73
N GLU A 467 5.85 -13.52 -27.10
CA GLU A 467 4.60 -14.05 -26.55
C GLU A 467 4.88 -15.15 -25.51
N LYS A 468 4.14 -15.10 -24.40
CA LYS A 468 4.08 -16.20 -23.43
C LYS A 468 2.63 -16.63 -23.24
N VAL A 469 2.34 -17.92 -23.41
CA VAL A 469 0.99 -18.49 -23.33
C VAL A 469 0.91 -19.47 -22.18
N PHE A 470 -0.14 -19.32 -21.38
CA PHE A 470 -0.44 -20.20 -20.25
C PHE A 470 -1.86 -20.75 -20.43
N GLU A 471 -1.96 -22.08 -20.45
CA GLU A 471 -3.24 -22.79 -20.57
C GLU A 471 -3.78 -23.15 -19.18
N ASN A 472 -5.11 -23.26 -19.08
CA ASN A 472 -5.80 -23.73 -17.86
C ASN A 472 -5.46 -22.92 -16.59
N VAL A 473 -5.29 -21.61 -16.70
CA VAL A 473 -5.19 -20.72 -15.53
C VAL A 473 -6.55 -20.72 -14.83
N GLU A 474 -6.57 -21.13 -13.56
CA GLU A 474 -7.78 -21.17 -12.74
C GLU A 474 -7.99 -19.81 -12.04
N VAL A 475 -9.18 -19.24 -12.22
CA VAL A 475 -9.66 -18.05 -11.51
C VAL A 475 -10.56 -18.44 -10.37
#